data_AF-A0A6N8A4E1-F1
#
_entry.id   AF-A0A6N8A4E1-F1
#
_cell.length_a   1.000
_cell.length_b   1.000
_cell.length_c   1.000
_cell.angle_alpha   90.00
_cell.angle_beta   90.00
_cell.angle_gamma   90.00
#
_symmetry.space_group_name_H-M   'P 1'
#
loop_
_entity.id
_entity.type
_entity.pdbx_description
1 polymer ?
#
loop_
_entity_poly.entity_id
_entity_poly.type
_entity_poly.pdbx_seq_one_letter_code
_entity_poly.pdbx_strand_id
1 'polypeptide(L)'
;MSAEQFREWRKSLGLKQKEAAEQLGLKKRMIQYYEKGNRDGRPVEIPKSIRLACYALSEGIVDFDGHTVVAAAPDPGIRLPHPDSDQM
;
A
#
# COMPACT_ATOMS: atom_id res chain seq x y z
N MET A 1 -3.63 5.67 -12.64
CA MET A 1 -4.34 5.29 -11.41
C MET A 1 -5.41 6.32 -11.14
N SER A 2 -6.68 5.93 -11.26
CA SER A 2 -7.85 6.72 -10.87
C SER A 2 -8.07 6.66 -9.35
N ALA A 3 -9.01 7.46 -8.86
CA ALA A 3 -9.41 7.44 -7.45
C ALA A 3 -9.94 6.07 -6.99
N GLU A 4 -10.71 5.41 -7.85
CA GLU A 4 -11.23 4.06 -7.63
C GLU A 4 -10.10 3.03 -7.57
N GLN A 5 -9.20 3.02 -8.55
CA GLN A 5 -8.03 2.14 -8.59
C GLN A 5 -7.14 2.31 -7.35
N PHE A 6 -6.98 3.55 -6.85
CA PHE A 6 -6.21 3.81 -5.62
C PHE A 6 -6.90 3.25 -4.37
N ARG A 7 -8.22 3.37 -4.29
CA ARG A 7 -9.01 2.80 -3.19
C ARG A 7 -8.95 1.28 -3.21
N GLU A 8 -9.03 0.66 -4.38
CA GLU A 8 -8.91 -0.78 -4.57
C GLU A 8 -7.53 -1.28 -4.18
N TRP A 9 -6.47 -0.64 -4.68
CA TRP A 9 -5.08 -0.93 -4.30
C TRP A 9 -4.89 -0.93 -2.78
N ARG A 10 -5.37 0.11 -2.08
CA ARG A 10 -5.23 0.17 -0.63
C ARG A 10 -5.92 -1.01 0.06
N LYS A 11 -7.13 -1.35 -0.40
CA LYS A 11 -7.92 -2.45 0.15
C LYS A 11 -7.30 -3.81 -0.15
N SER A 12 -6.69 -4.01 -1.32
CA SER A 12 -6.03 -5.27 -1.68
C SER A 12 -4.84 -5.58 -0.78
N LEU A 13 -4.18 -4.54 -0.25
CA LEU A 13 -3.12 -4.67 0.75
C LEU A 13 -3.65 -4.75 2.20
N GLY A 14 -4.96 -4.77 2.42
CA GLY A 14 -5.57 -4.78 3.76
C GLY A 14 -5.37 -3.49 4.57
N LEU A 15 -4.83 -2.43 3.96
CA LEU A 15 -4.43 -1.22 4.67
C LEU A 15 -5.62 -0.33 5.00
N LYS A 16 -5.66 0.20 6.21
CA LYS A 16 -6.52 1.35 6.58
C LYS A 16 -5.95 2.63 5.98
N GLN A 17 -6.79 3.67 5.87
CA GLN A 17 -6.34 4.97 5.35
C GLN A 17 -5.16 5.58 6.13
N LYS A 18 -5.05 5.31 7.45
CA LYS A 18 -3.94 5.78 8.28
C LYS A 18 -2.64 5.04 7.94
N GLU A 19 -2.70 3.70 7.88
CA GLU A 19 -1.55 2.83 7.56
C GLU A 19 -1.02 3.12 6.16
N ALA A 20 -1.92 3.28 5.16
CA ALA A 20 -1.51 3.67 3.81
C ALA A 20 -0.82 5.05 3.78
N ALA A 21 -1.25 5.98 4.65
CA ALA A 21 -0.60 7.28 4.76
C ALA A 21 0.80 7.14 5.36
N GLU A 22 0.97 6.31 6.38
CA GLU A 22 2.28 6.02 6.99
C GLU A 22 3.24 5.38 5.99
N GLN A 23 2.79 4.33 5.27
CA GLN A 23 3.58 3.65 4.24
C GLN A 23 3.99 4.57 3.07
N LEU A 24 3.12 5.51 2.70
CA LEU A 24 3.39 6.46 1.61
C LEU A 24 4.13 7.73 2.09
N GLY A 25 4.38 7.90 3.38
CA GLY A 25 4.96 9.13 3.92
C GLY A 25 4.05 10.36 3.75
N LEU A 26 2.73 10.17 3.79
CA LEU A 26 1.72 11.20 3.56
C LEU A 26 0.87 11.48 4.80
N LYS A 27 0.20 12.64 4.80
CA LYS A 27 -0.88 12.91 5.75
C LYS A 27 -2.11 12.08 5.36
N LYS A 28 -2.83 11.51 6.35
CA LYS A 28 -4.09 10.76 6.14
C LYS A 28 -5.10 11.49 5.23
N ARG A 29 -5.17 12.83 5.33
CA ARG A 29 -6.06 13.66 4.49
C ARG A 29 -5.74 13.53 2.99
N MET A 30 -4.48 13.31 2.61
CA MET A 30 -4.10 13.10 1.20
C MET A 30 -4.69 11.80 0.64
N ILE A 31 -4.68 10.73 1.44
CA ILE A 31 -5.32 9.46 1.08
C ILE A 31 -6.80 9.68 0.78
N GLN A 32 -7.48 10.47 1.61
CA GLN A 32 -8.90 10.80 1.39
C GLN A 32 -9.13 11.60 0.11
N TYR A 33 -8.27 12.58 -0.20
CA TYR A 33 -8.36 13.35 -1.45
C TYR A 33 -8.13 12.48 -2.68
N TYR A 34 -7.16 11.56 -2.63
CA TYR A 34 -6.89 10.63 -3.73
C TYR A 34 -8.04 9.66 -3.95
N GLU A 35 -8.63 9.10 -2.88
CA GLU A 35 -9.79 8.20 -3.00
C GLU A 35 -11.07 8.90 -3.45
N LYS A 36 -11.23 10.18 -3.09
CA LYS A 36 -12.39 10.99 -3.51
C LYS A 36 -12.21 11.54 -4.93
N GLY A 37 -10.96 11.69 -5.38
CA GLY A 37 -10.61 12.33 -6.65
C GLY A 37 -10.86 13.84 -6.69
N ASN A 38 -11.18 14.49 -5.56
CA ASN A 38 -11.40 15.93 -5.49
C ASN A 38 -11.07 16.55 -4.13
N ARG A 39 -10.75 17.85 -4.15
CA ARG A 39 -10.53 18.74 -3.00
C ARG A 39 -11.18 20.09 -3.30
N ASP A 40 -12.10 20.50 -2.45
CA ASP A 40 -12.77 21.82 -2.51
C ASP A 40 -13.35 22.11 -3.92
N GLY A 41 -13.99 21.11 -4.52
CA GLY A 41 -14.58 21.20 -5.86
C GLY A 41 -13.59 21.08 -7.02
N ARG A 42 -12.29 20.98 -6.76
CA ARG A 42 -11.27 20.78 -7.79
C ARG A 42 -10.87 19.31 -7.89
N PRO A 43 -10.69 18.76 -9.11
CA PRO A 43 -10.12 17.43 -9.29
C PRO A 43 -8.76 17.30 -8.61
N VAL A 44 -8.51 16.15 -8.01
CA VAL A 44 -7.20 15.80 -7.44
C VAL A 44 -6.68 14.60 -8.19
N GLU A 45 -5.59 14.81 -8.92
CA GLU A 45 -4.85 13.74 -9.54
C GLU A 45 -3.84 13.14 -8.55
N ILE A 46 -3.60 11.84 -8.69
CA ILE A 46 -2.58 11.13 -7.91
C ILE A 46 -1.23 11.35 -8.60
N PRO A 47 -0.24 12.01 -7.96
CA PRO A 47 1.05 12.31 -8.58
C PRO A 47 1.81 11.06 -9.02
N LYS A 48 2.69 11.20 -10.03
CA LYS A 48 3.52 10.09 -10.54
C LYS A 48 4.31 9.39 -9.42
N SER A 49 4.91 10.16 -8.51
CA SER A 49 5.66 9.62 -7.36
C SER A 49 4.81 8.69 -6.50
N ILE A 50 3.56 9.07 -6.22
CA ILE A 50 2.64 8.25 -5.43
C ILE A 50 2.24 6.99 -6.18
N ARG A 51 2.01 7.07 -7.50
CA ARG A 51 1.70 5.87 -8.29
C ARG A 51 2.84 4.86 -8.30
N LEU A 52 4.08 5.34 -8.39
CA LEU A 52 5.27 4.49 -8.31
C LEU A 52 5.44 3.88 -6.91
N ALA A 53 5.21 4.66 -5.85
CA ALA A 53 5.24 4.16 -4.47
C ALA A 53 4.15 3.10 -4.22
N CYS A 54 2.94 3.28 -4.74
CA CYS A 54 1.88 2.26 -4.67
C CYS A 54 2.29 0.96 -5.36
N TYR A 55 2.95 1.04 -6.52
CA TYR A 55 3.48 -0.15 -7.18
C TYR A 55 4.54 -0.84 -6.32
N ALA A 56 5.52 -0.10 -5.80
CA ALA A 56 6.56 -0.66 -4.92
C ALA A 56 5.96 -1.41 -3.71
N LEU A 57 4.96 -0.80 -3.05
CA LEU A 57 4.27 -1.43 -1.93
C LEU A 57 3.49 -2.69 -2.32
N SER A 58 2.92 -2.76 -3.54
CA SER A 58 2.28 -3.97 -4.05
C SER A 58 3.28 -5.11 -4.28
N GLU A 59 4.52 -4.78 -4.63
CA GLU A 59 5.64 -5.73 -4.73
C GLU A 59 6.27 -6.05 -3.36
N GLY A 60 5.71 -5.52 -2.27
CA GLY A 60 6.22 -5.70 -0.90
C GLY A 60 7.44 -4.87 -0.55
N ILE A 61 7.82 -3.89 -1.39
CA ILE A 61 8.93 -2.97 -1.13
C ILE A 61 8.41 -1.79 -0.30
N VAL A 62 8.93 -1.63 0.91
CA VAL A 62 8.49 -0.60 1.86
C VAL A 62 9.46 0.58 1.97
N ASP A 63 10.73 0.38 1.62
CA ASP A 63 11.73 1.45 1.63
C ASP A 63 12.82 1.22 0.56
N PHE A 64 13.48 2.29 0.14
CA PHE A 64 14.57 2.27 -0.84
C PHE A 64 15.52 3.45 -0.62
N ASP A 65 16.80 3.15 -0.40
CA ASP A 65 17.83 4.16 -0.06
C ASP A 65 18.63 4.66 -1.28
N GLY A 66 18.32 4.18 -2.49
CA GLY A 66 19.10 4.44 -3.70
C GLY A 66 19.96 3.25 -4.15
N HIS A 67 20.19 2.27 -3.27
CA HIS A 67 21.04 1.12 -3.52
C HIS A 67 20.37 -0.21 -3.19
N THR A 68 19.58 -0.26 -2.11
CA THR A 68 18.94 -1.46 -1.59
C THR A 68 17.46 -1.24 -1.34
N VAL A 69 16.66 -2.29 -1.57
CA VAL A 69 15.24 -2.31 -1.23
C VAL A 69 15.04 -2.98 0.12
N VAL A 70 14.17 -2.42 0.93
CA VAL A 70 13.68 -3.07 2.16
C VAL A 70 12.33 -3.68 1.84
N ALA A 71 12.22 -5.00 1.98
CA ALA A 71 10.95 -5.71 1.87
C ALA A 71 10.19 -5.65 3.19
N ALA A 72 8.86 -5.60 3.13
CA ALA A 72 8.01 -5.86 4.28
C ALA A 72 8.35 -7.26 4.82
N ALA A 73 8.71 -7.38 6.10
CA ALA A 73 8.89 -8.68 6.71
C ALA A 73 7.58 -9.48 6.55
N PRO A 74 7.64 -10.79 6.23
CA PRO A 74 6.46 -11.63 6.29
C PRO A 74 5.93 -11.57 7.72
N ASP A 75 4.63 -11.30 7.86
CA ASP A 75 3.95 -11.28 9.16
C ASP A 75 4.26 -12.59 9.91
N PRO A 76 4.92 -12.56 11.08
CA PRO A 76 5.21 -13.77 11.86
C PRO A 76 3.92 -14.46 12.36
N GLY A 77 2.75 -13.84 12.22
CA GLY A 77 1.44 -14.41 12.57
C GLY A 77 0.84 -15.37 11.56
N ILE A 78 1.35 -15.46 10.33
CA ILE A 78 0.90 -16.47 9.36
C ILE A 78 1.70 -17.75 9.61
N ARG A 79 1.20 -18.60 10.52
CA ARG A 79 1.64 -19.99 10.60
C ARG A 79 1.18 -20.69 9.32
N LEU A 80 2.08 -20.79 8.34
CA LEU A 80 1.87 -21.65 7.18
C LEU A 80 1.48 -23.05 7.70
N PRO A 81 0.39 -23.66 7.21
CA PRO A 81 0.11 -25.05 7.53
C PRO A 81 1.30 -25.88 7.05
N HIS A 82 2.00 -26.53 7.97
CA HIS A 82 3.08 -27.45 7.65
C HIS A 82 2.46 -28.63 6.89
N PRO A 83 2.85 -28.90 5.64
CA PRO A 83 2.54 -30.18 5.02
C PRO A 83 3.43 -31.19 5.73
N ASP A 84 2.86 -31.92 6.68
CA ASP A 84 3.29 -33.21 7.24
C ASP A 84 2.87 -33.30 8.70
N SER A 85 1.64 -33.72 8.93
CA SER A 85 1.24 -34.36 10.18
C SER A 85 0.37 -35.60 9.91
N ASP A 86 0.53 -36.19 8.73
CA ASP A 86 -0.19 -37.40 8.34
C ASP A 86 0.77 -38.39 7.68
N GLN A 87 1.85 -38.74 8.39
CA GLN A 87 2.58 -39.99 8.17
C GLN A 87 3.02 -40.59 9.51
N MET A 88 2.37 -41.73 9.83
CA MET A 88 2.65 -42.77 10.84
C MET A 88 2.33 -42.49 12.31
#